data_AF-A0A822BWT0-F1
#
_entry.id   AF-A0A822BWT0-F1
#
_cell.length_a   1.000
_cell.length_b   1.000
_cell.length_c   1.000
_cell.angle_alpha   90.00
_cell.angle_beta   90.00
_cell.angle_gamma   90.00
#
_symmetry.space_group_name_H-M   'P 1'
#
loop_
_entity.id
_entity.type
_entity.pdbx_description
1 polymer ?
#
loop_
_entity_poly.entity_id
_entity_poly.type
_entity_poly.pdbx_seq_one_letter_code
_entity_poly.pdbx_strand_id
1 'polypeptide(L)' 'MDRNKYYGGESASMTPLEELYSKFNFPSPPSDTGRGRDWNVDLIPKFLMADGLLVKLLIHTGVTRYLEFKCIE' A
#
# COMPACT_ATOMS: atom_id res chain seq x y z
N MET A 1 15.15 1.00 13.70
CA MET A 1 14.32 -0.15 14.08
C MET A 1 12.88 0.32 14.16
N ASP A 2 11.95 -0.41 13.54
CA ASP A 2 10.51 -0.13 13.64
C ASP A 2 9.94 -0.90 14.85
N ARG A 3 9.00 -0.27 15.57
CA ARG A 3 8.28 -0.90 16.70
C ARG A 3 7.07 -1.72 16.23
N ASN A 4 6.60 -1.44 15.03
CA ASN A 4 5.44 -2.08 14.43
C ASN A 4 5.82 -3.47 13.92
N LYS A 5 4.84 -4.38 13.90
CA LYS A 5 5.01 -5.73 13.33
C LYS A 5 4.93 -5.75 11.79
N TYR A 6 4.69 -4.59 11.17
CA TYR A 6 4.48 -4.40 9.74
C TYR A 6 5.30 -3.22 9.23
N TYR A 7 5.49 -3.14 7.92
CA TYR A 7 6.20 -2.03 7.27
C TYR A 7 5.26 -0.87 6.91
N GLY A 8 5.81 0.33 6.81
CA GLY A 8 5.14 1.50 6.23
C GLY A 8 4.55 2.48 7.24
N GLY A 9 4.43 2.13 8.53
CA GLY A 9 3.96 3.05 9.58
C GLY A 9 2.62 3.70 9.23
N GLU A 10 2.56 5.04 9.27
CA GLU A 10 1.36 5.81 8.89
C GLU A 10 0.99 5.69 7.40
N SER A 11 1.95 5.31 6.54
CA SER A 11 1.75 5.05 5.12
C SER A 11 1.76 3.54 4.80
N ALA A 12 1.38 2.70 5.75
CA ALA A 12 1.28 1.25 5.52
C ALA A 12 0.17 0.92 4.51
N SER A 13 0.40 -0.15 3.76
CA SER A 13 -0.64 -0.84 2.98
C SER A 13 -1.17 -2.01 3.81
N MET A 14 -2.48 -2.05 4.04
CA MET A 14 -3.14 -3.05 4.89
C MET A 14 -3.64 -4.22 4.05
N THR A 15 -3.34 -5.44 4.51
CA THR A 15 -3.86 -6.69 3.95
C THR A 15 -3.82 -7.77 5.05
N PRO A 16 -4.84 -8.64 5.20
CA PRO A 16 -6.07 -8.72 4.42
C PRO A 16 -7.13 -7.67 4.83
N LEU A 17 -8.21 -7.57 4.05
CA LEU A 17 -9.28 -6.57 4.24
C LEU A 17 -9.85 -6.54 5.67
N GLU A 18 -9.93 -7.68 6.35
CA GLU A 18 -10.42 -7.78 7.73
C GLU A 18 -9.58 -6.93 8.71
N GLU A 19 -8.27 -6.80 8.48
CA GLU A 19 -7.39 -5.96 9.33
C GLU A 19 -7.71 -4.47 9.15
N LEU A 20 -8.07 -4.05 7.94
CA LEU A 20 -8.51 -2.68 7.67
C LEU A 20 -9.80 -2.36 8.43
N TYR A 21 -10.79 -3.26 8.37
CA TYR A 21 -12.05 -3.10 9.07
C TYR A 21 -11.85 -3.05 10.59
N SER A 22 -11.00 -3.93 11.13
CA SER A 22 -10.64 -3.90 12.55
C SER A 22 -9.96 -2.58 12.95
N LYS A 23 -9.06 -2.05 12.13
CA LYS A 23 -8.37 -0.78 12.40
C LYS A 23 -9.33 0.41 12.53
N PHE A 24 -10.39 0.44 11.73
CA PHE A 24 -11.40 1.52 11.74
C PHE A 24 -12.63 1.18 12.58
N ASN A 25 -12.61 0.09 13.36
CA ASN A 25 -13.72 -0.37 14.19
C ASN A 25 -15.04 -0.60 13.42
N PHE A 26 -14.94 -1.11 12.19
CA PHE A 26 -16.09 -1.53 11.39
C PHE A 26 -16.41 -3.02 11.60
N PRO A 27 -17.67 -3.44 11.39
CA PRO A 27 -18.05 -4.86 11.38
C PRO A 27 -17.35 -5.59 10.23
N SER A 28 -17.18 -6.91 10.31
CA SER A 28 -16.49 -7.70 9.27
C SER A 28 -16.92 -7.34 7.83
N PRO A 29 -15.98 -7.35 6.86
CA PRO A 29 -16.29 -7.01 5.48
C PRO A 29 -17.44 -7.86 4.93
N PRO A 30 -18.37 -7.27 4.15
CA PRO A 30 -19.48 -8.01 3.58
C PRO A 30 -19.02 -9.08 2.58
N SER A 31 -19.82 -10.14 2.41
CA SER A 31 -19.41 -11.34 1.67
C SER A 31 -19.24 -11.14 0.16
N ASP A 32 -19.69 -10.01 -0.37
CA ASP A 32 -19.54 -9.59 -1.76
C ASP A 32 -18.19 -8.93 -2.06
N THR A 33 -17.39 -8.62 -1.04
CA THR A 33 -16.05 -8.00 -1.18
C THR A 33 -14.96 -8.96 -1.69
N GLY A 34 -15.29 -10.22 -1.93
CA GLY A 34 -14.35 -11.23 -2.42
C GLY A 34 -13.40 -11.74 -1.33
N ARG A 35 -12.18 -12.15 -1.72
CA ARG A 35 -11.20 -12.69 -0.78
C ARG A 35 -10.41 -11.54 -0.15
N GLY A 36 -10.35 -11.46 1.18
CA GLY A 36 -9.65 -10.40 1.89
C GLY A 36 -8.17 -10.21 1.50
N ARG A 37 -7.49 -11.27 1.05
CA ARG A 37 -6.08 -11.23 0.61
C ARG A 37 -5.84 -10.56 -0.75
N ASP A 38 -6.88 -10.41 -1.56
CA ASP A 38 -6.79 -9.73 -2.86
C ASP A 38 -6.76 -8.20 -2.68
N TRP A 39 -7.02 -7.72 -1.46
CA TRP A 39 -7.01 -6.31 -1.10
C TRP A 39 -5.65 -5.89 -0.55
N ASN A 40 -5.11 -4.81 -1.12
CA ASN A 40 -3.99 -4.06 -0.57
C ASN A 40 -4.43 -2.59 -0.52
N VAL A 41 -4.70 -2.08 0.69
CA VAL A 41 -5.28 -0.75 0.88
C VAL A 41 -4.28 0.16 1.59
N ASP A 42 -3.78 1.16 0.85
CA ASP A 42 -2.90 2.19 1.40
C ASP A 42 -3.69 3.11 2.33
N LEU A 43 -3.16 3.34 3.55
CA LEU A 43 -3.75 4.31 4.48
C LEU A 43 -3.64 5.75 3.96
N ILE A 44 -2.61 6.05 3.18
CA ILE A 44 -2.37 7.35 2.57
C ILE A 44 -1.94 7.12 1.11
N PRO A 45 -2.87 6.91 0.16
CA PRO A 45 -2.52 6.70 -1.24
C PRO A 45 -1.91 7.96 -1.85
N LYS A 46 -0.79 7.80 -2.57
CA LYS A 46 -0.08 8.89 -3.25
C LYS A 46 0.40 8.42 -4.61
N PHE A 47 0.31 9.31 -5.59
CA PHE A 47 0.86 9.06 -6.92
C PHE A 47 2.27 9.63 -7.05
N LEU A 48 3.07 8.98 -7.88
CA LEU A 48 4.41 9.44 -8.23
C LEU A 48 4.34 10.21 -9.54
N MET A 49 4.87 11.44 -9.53
CA MET A 49 5.09 12.18 -10.77
C MET A 49 6.17 11.49 -11.58
N ALA A 50 5.90 11.20 -12.86
CA ALA A 50 6.78 10.38 -13.71
C ALA A 50 8.22 10.94 -13.82
N ASP A 51 8.39 12.26 -13.95
CA ASP A 51 9.72 12.92 -13.96
C ASP A 51 10.09 13.57 -12.60
N GLY A 52 9.44 13.14 -11.52
CA GLY A 52 9.69 13.66 -10.18
C GLY A 52 11.04 13.23 -9.60
N LEU A 53 11.54 14.01 -8.62
CA LEU A 53 12.79 13.70 -7.91
C LEU A 53 12.76 12.31 -7.22
N LEU A 54 11.58 11.87 -6.75
CA LEU A 54 11.42 10.57 -6.12
C LEU A 54 11.66 9.41 -7.09
N VAL A 55 11.12 9.48 -8.32
CA VAL A 55 11.33 8.44 -9.34
C VAL A 55 12.81 8.37 -9.74
N LYS A 56 13.47 9.53 -9.88
CA LYS A 56 14.91 9.61 -10.14
C LYS A 56 15.74 8.95 -9.03
N LEU A 57 15.37 9.16 -7.77
CA LEU A 57 16.01 8.50 -6.62
C LEU A 57 15.82 6.97 -6.64
N LEU A 58 14.62 6.48 -6.96
CA LEU A 58 14.32 5.05 -7.04
C LEU A 58 15.13 4.34 -8.13
N ILE A 59 15.32 5.00 -9.28
CA ILE A 59 16.17 4.49 -10.36
C ILE A 59 17.64 4.44 -9.90
N HIS A 60 18.14 5.51 -9.29
CA HIS A 60 19.54 5.59 -8.84
C HIS A 60 19.89 4.51 -7.80
N THR A 61 18.96 4.21 -6.90
CA THR A 61 19.12 3.18 -5.86
C THR A 61 18.87 1.76 -6.35
N GLY A 62 18.37 1.58 -7.58
CA GLY A 62 18.08 0.28 -8.16
C GLY A 62 16.84 -0.44 -7.60
N VAL A 63 16.03 0.25 -6.78
CA VAL A 63 14.81 -0.31 -6.16
C VAL A 63 13.73 -0.61 -7.20
N THR A 64 13.79 0.02 -8.37
CA THR A 64 12.87 -0.23 -9.49
C THR A 64 12.83 -1.68 -9.98
N ARG A 65 13.81 -2.52 -9.60
CA ARG A 65 13.81 -3.97 -9.89
C ARG A 65 12.75 -4.76 -9.11
N TYR A 66 12.19 -4.16 -8.06
CA TYR A 66 11.21 -4.80 -7.16
C TYR A 66 9.81 -4.19 -7.28
N LEU A 67 9.64 -3.17 -8.13
CA LEU A 67 8.41 -2.41 -8.26
C LEU A 67 7.95 -2.39 -9.72
N GLU A 68 6.68 -2.71 -9.94
CA GLU A 68 6.03 -2.52 -11.22
C GLU A 68 5.14 -1.28 -11.17
N PHE A 69 5.39 -0.32 -12.05
CA PHE A 69 4.60 0.90 -12.15
C PHE A 69 3.59 0.79 -13.28
N LYS A 70 2.33 1.12 -12.99
CA LYS A 70 1.28 1.30 -13.98
C LYS A 70 0.94 2.80 -14.08
N CYS A 71 0.84 3.32 -15.31
CA CYS A 71 0.35 4.68 -15.52
C CYS A 71 -1.13 4.78 -15.13
N ILE A 72 -1.49 5.93 -14.59
CA ILE A 72 -2.88 6.25 -14.26
C ILE A 72 -3.54 6.81 -15.51
N GLU A 73 -4.73 6.30 -15.82
CA GLU A 73 -5.60 6.74 -16.91
C GLU A 73 -6.68 7.70 -16.39
#